data_AF-A0A1W9TJ44-F1
#
_entry.id   AF-A0A1W9TJ44-F1
#
_cell.length_a   1.000
_cell.length_b   1.000
_cell.length_c   1.000
_cell.angle_alpha   90.00
_cell.angle_beta   90.00
_cell.angle_gamma   90.00
#
_symmetry.space_group_name_H-M   'P 1'
#
loop_
_entity.id
_entity.type
_entity.pdbx_description
1 polymer ?
#
loop_
_entity_poly.entity_id
_entity_poly.type
_entity_poly.pdbx_seq_one_letter_code
_entity_poly.pdbx_strand_id
1 'polypeptide(L)'
;MKKVFLALVLAFALTFFAFQPITLVDDLGRVVVFDKEVERIVVAAPAISDFIVKLGAKDKVVGVTDFDSYITDVEKIGNMIPLNVEKIVSLNPDIVLLTGGFQEGEISKLEKFGIKTFVLNATTLNEMFRDLSLIGVILGKDRTAQDYAQKLRARVLNIAKNSFTWNEKPRVIYLSAYGSVSQMWTCGTGAYLNELIAYAGG
;
A
#
# COMPACT_ATOMS: atom_id res chain seq x y z
N MET A 1 -24.69 19.92 -46.58
CA MET A 1 -23.25 19.55 -46.58
C MET A 1 -22.44 20.22 -45.46
N LYS A 2 -22.56 21.54 -45.21
CA LYS A 2 -21.82 22.22 -44.11
C LYS A 2 -22.16 21.73 -42.68
N LYS A 3 -23.41 21.31 -42.41
CA LYS A 3 -23.82 20.78 -41.09
C LYS A 3 -23.30 19.37 -40.78
N VAL A 4 -23.05 18.56 -41.81
CA VAL A 4 -22.47 17.20 -41.65
C VAL A 4 -20.96 17.28 -41.43
N PHE A 5 -20.29 18.25 -42.05
CA PHE A 5 -18.87 18.51 -41.84
C PHE A 5 -18.58 19.04 -40.43
N LEU A 6 -19.47 19.85 -39.86
CA LEU A 6 -19.33 20.36 -38.49
C LEU A 6 -19.54 19.26 -37.43
N ALA A 7 -20.39 18.27 -37.71
CA ALA A 7 -20.60 17.10 -36.85
C ALA A 7 -19.39 16.14 -36.86
N LEU A 8 -18.68 16.03 -37.98
CA LEU A 8 -17.45 15.23 -38.10
C LEU A 8 -16.25 15.85 -37.38
N VAL A 9 -16.19 17.19 -37.29
CA VAL A 9 -15.14 17.89 -36.53
C VAL A 9 -15.41 17.83 -35.01
N LEU A 10 -16.68 17.81 -34.57
CA LEU A 10 -17.01 17.62 -33.15
C LEU A 10 -16.80 16.19 -32.65
N ALA A 11 -16.82 15.18 -33.54
CA ALA A 11 -16.51 13.80 -33.17
C ALA A 11 -15.00 13.54 -32.97
N PHE A 12 -14.13 14.48 -33.37
CA PHE A 12 -12.67 14.36 -33.23
C PHE A 12 -12.12 15.00 -31.96
N ALA A 13 -12.96 15.61 -31.13
CA ALA A 13 -12.62 15.94 -29.75
C ALA A 13 -12.84 14.72 -28.83
N LEU A 14 -12.40 13.53 -29.28
CA LEU A 14 -11.99 12.49 -28.35
C LEU A 14 -10.76 13.06 -27.64
N THR A 15 -11.00 13.75 -26.53
CA THR A 15 -9.95 14.13 -25.59
C THR A 15 -9.24 12.85 -25.17
N PHE A 16 -8.16 12.52 -25.87
CA PHE A 16 -7.14 11.59 -25.39
C PHE A 16 -6.57 12.23 -24.13
N PHE A 17 -7.14 11.89 -22.97
CA PHE A 17 -6.45 12.08 -21.71
C PHE A 17 -5.26 11.13 -21.73
N ALA A 18 -4.14 11.60 -22.28
CA ALA A 18 -2.88 10.88 -22.22
C ALA A 18 -2.47 10.81 -20.74
N PHE A 19 -2.28 9.59 -20.24
CA PHE A 19 -1.74 9.36 -18.90
C PHE A 19 -0.44 10.14 -18.78
N GLN A 20 -0.36 11.02 -17.79
CA GLN A 20 0.87 11.74 -17.50
C GLN A 20 1.75 10.81 -16.67
N PRO A 21 3.00 10.56 -17.09
CA PRO A 21 3.90 9.74 -16.30
C PRO A 21 4.03 10.28 -14.89
N ILE A 22 3.87 9.42 -13.89
CA ILE A 22 4.09 9.77 -12.49
C ILE A 22 5.42 9.17 -12.04
N THR A 23 6.17 9.94 -11.25
CA THR A 23 7.41 9.48 -10.65
C THR A 23 7.25 9.54 -9.15
N LEU A 24 7.44 8.40 -8.49
CA LEU A 24 7.33 8.27 -7.05
C LEU A 24 8.66 7.77 -6.48
N VAL A 25 8.91 8.11 -5.23
CA VAL A 25 10.02 7.56 -4.45
C VAL A 25 9.43 6.58 -3.45
N ASP A 26 9.92 5.36 -3.46
CA ASP A 26 9.51 4.33 -2.51
C ASP A 26 10.28 4.44 -1.19
N ASP A 27 9.97 3.58 -0.22
CA ASP A 27 10.55 3.68 1.12
C ASP A 27 12.01 3.24 1.23
N LEU A 28 12.57 2.69 0.16
CA LEU A 28 14.00 2.41 0.04
C LEU A 28 14.73 3.56 -0.68
N GLY A 29 14.05 4.66 -0.98
CA GLY A 29 14.60 5.80 -1.70
C GLY A 29 14.75 5.55 -3.21
N ARG A 30 14.12 4.51 -3.75
CA ARG A 30 14.20 4.18 -5.18
C ARG A 30 13.19 5.01 -5.96
N VAL A 31 13.64 5.53 -7.11
CA VAL A 31 12.77 6.26 -8.03
C VAL A 31 12.04 5.26 -8.92
N VAL A 32 10.71 5.23 -8.82
CA VAL A 32 9.84 4.36 -9.61
C VAL A 32 8.98 5.21 -10.53
N VAL A 33 9.19 5.05 -11.83
CA VAL A 33 8.44 5.76 -12.88
C VAL A 33 7.26 4.90 -13.33
N PHE A 34 6.09 5.50 -13.50
CA PHE A 34 4.91 4.86 -14.05
C PHE A 34 4.49 5.60 -15.31
N ASP A 35 4.61 4.93 -16.45
CA ASP A 35 4.32 5.52 -17.77
C ASP A 35 2.88 5.27 -18.24
N LYS A 36 2.13 4.48 -17.47
CA LYS A 36 0.73 4.13 -17.70
C LYS A 36 0.01 3.91 -16.38
N GLU A 37 -1.31 3.91 -16.41
CA GLU A 37 -2.13 3.51 -15.28
C GLU A 37 -1.86 2.06 -14.89
N VAL A 38 -1.84 1.79 -13.58
CA VAL A 38 -1.65 0.45 -13.03
C VAL A 38 -3.00 -0.25 -12.98
N GLU A 39 -3.10 -1.41 -13.64
CA GLU A 39 -4.34 -2.19 -13.72
C GLU A 39 -4.20 -3.59 -13.15
N ARG A 40 -2.97 -4.12 -13.07
CA ARG A 40 -2.70 -5.48 -12.57
C ARG A 40 -1.63 -5.46 -11.48
N ILE A 41 -2.02 -5.79 -10.26
CA ILE A 41 -1.17 -5.68 -9.08
C ILE A 41 -1.04 -7.03 -8.40
N VAL A 42 0.20 -7.41 -8.08
CA VAL A 42 0.45 -8.43 -7.07
C VAL A 42 0.80 -7.75 -5.76
N VAL A 43 0.14 -8.16 -4.67
CA VAL A 43 0.36 -7.60 -3.34
C VAL A 43 1.05 -8.66 -2.47
N ALA A 44 2.33 -8.43 -2.18
CA ALA A 44 3.16 -9.39 -1.45
C ALA A 44 3.14 -9.18 0.07
N ALA A 45 2.37 -8.21 0.58
CA ALA A 45 2.25 -7.90 2.00
C ALA A 45 0.80 -7.60 2.43
N PRO A 46 0.22 -8.35 3.40
CA PRO A 46 -1.19 -8.22 3.77
C PRO A 46 -1.62 -6.82 4.23
N ALA A 47 -0.75 -6.07 4.90
CA ALA A 47 -1.05 -4.70 5.34
C ALA A 47 -1.37 -3.75 4.17
N ILE A 48 -0.76 -3.97 3.00
CA ILE A 48 -1.02 -3.20 1.79
C ILE A 48 -2.40 -3.56 1.21
N SER A 49 -2.78 -4.84 1.25
CA SER A 49 -4.09 -5.31 0.78
C SER A 49 -5.26 -4.69 1.55
N ASP A 50 -5.12 -4.52 2.86
CA ASP A 50 -6.10 -3.81 3.68
C ASP A 50 -6.36 -2.38 3.16
N PHE A 51 -5.29 -1.63 2.86
CA PHE A 51 -5.43 -0.31 2.24
C PHE A 51 -6.07 -0.37 0.86
N ILE A 52 -5.68 -1.29 0.00
CA ILE A 52 -6.28 -1.45 -1.34
C ILE A 52 -7.80 -1.69 -1.25
N VAL A 53 -8.24 -2.54 -0.31
CA VAL A 53 -9.67 -2.79 -0.06
C VAL A 53 -10.37 -1.52 0.40
N LYS A 54 -9.79 -0.79 1.36
CA LYS A 54 -10.35 0.48 1.88
C LYS A 54 -10.44 1.59 0.83
N LEU A 55 -9.55 1.56 -0.17
CA LEU A 55 -9.55 2.49 -1.30
C LEU A 55 -10.47 2.05 -2.44
N GLY A 56 -11.11 0.88 -2.34
CA GLY A 56 -12.01 0.37 -3.36
C GLY A 56 -11.30 0.06 -4.69
N ALA A 57 -10.11 -0.52 -4.61
CA ALA A 57 -9.28 -0.86 -5.77
C ALA A 57 -8.90 -2.36 -5.81
N LYS A 58 -9.70 -3.20 -5.14
CA LYS A 58 -9.50 -4.64 -5.06
C LYS A 58 -9.51 -5.31 -6.45
N ASP A 59 -10.30 -4.76 -7.37
CA ASP A 59 -10.45 -5.19 -8.76
C ASP A 59 -9.13 -5.17 -9.56
N LYS A 60 -8.15 -4.36 -9.15
CA LYS A 60 -6.82 -4.30 -9.76
C LYS A 60 -5.87 -5.40 -9.24
N VAL A 61 -6.24 -6.14 -8.20
CA VAL A 61 -5.37 -7.15 -7.59
C VAL A 61 -5.53 -8.49 -8.30
N VAL A 62 -4.42 -9.03 -8.78
CA VAL A 62 -4.37 -10.29 -9.54
C VAL A 62 -3.69 -11.42 -8.78
N GLY A 63 -2.98 -11.10 -7.69
CA GLY A 63 -2.42 -12.12 -6.81
C GLY A 63 -1.97 -11.59 -5.46
N VAL A 64 -2.03 -12.45 -4.46
CA VAL A 64 -1.62 -12.16 -3.07
C VAL A 64 -0.93 -13.35 -2.43
N THR A 65 -0.21 -13.13 -1.34
CA THR A 65 0.42 -14.24 -0.60
C THR A 65 -0.62 -15.12 0.12
N ASP A 66 -0.19 -16.30 0.54
CA ASP A 66 -0.99 -17.23 1.36
C ASP A 66 -1.40 -16.61 2.71
N PHE A 67 -0.66 -15.60 3.17
CA PHE A 67 -0.89 -14.91 4.43
C PHE A 67 -1.93 -13.78 4.32
N ASP A 68 -2.43 -13.51 3.12
CA ASP A 68 -3.42 -12.45 2.92
C ASP A 68 -4.84 -12.91 3.26
N SER A 69 -5.43 -12.24 4.26
CA SER A 69 -6.81 -12.44 4.69
C SER A 69 -7.78 -11.34 4.23
N TYR A 70 -7.29 -10.27 3.59
CA TYR A 70 -8.10 -9.14 3.14
C TYR A 70 -8.64 -9.37 1.73
N ILE A 71 -7.87 -10.05 0.88
CA ILE A 71 -8.23 -10.41 -0.49
C ILE A 71 -8.05 -11.92 -0.65
N THR A 72 -9.15 -12.62 -0.87
CA THR A 72 -9.20 -14.10 -0.83
C THR A 72 -9.64 -14.74 -2.14
N ASP A 73 -10.13 -13.96 -3.08
CA ASP A 73 -10.75 -14.34 -4.36
C ASP A 73 -9.83 -14.06 -5.56
N VAL A 74 -8.51 -14.04 -5.33
CA VAL A 74 -7.48 -13.85 -6.36
C VAL A 74 -6.40 -14.94 -6.23
N GLU A 75 -5.51 -15.02 -7.20
CA GLU A 75 -4.47 -16.07 -7.22
C GLU A 75 -3.54 -15.98 -6.01
N LYS A 76 -3.24 -17.13 -5.41
CA LYS A 76 -2.26 -17.24 -4.34
C LYS A 76 -0.87 -17.43 -4.94
N ILE A 77 0.06 -16.56 -4.56
CA ILE A 77 1.46 -16.57 -5.02
C ILE A 77 2.41 -17.31 -4.06
N GLY A 78 1.88 -17.96 -3.03
CA GLY A 78 2.66 -18.69 -2.05
C GLY A 78 3.11 -17.81 -0.88
N ASN A 79 4.32 -18.09 -0.38
CA ASN A 79 4.88 -17.44 0.80
C ASN A 79 5.20 -15.96 0.60
N MET A 80 5.41 -15.23 1.70
CA MET A 80 5.98 -13.88 1.66
C MET A 80 7.48 -13.89 1.32
N ILE A 81 8.22 -14.91 1.76
CA ILE A 81 9.61 -15.21 1.39
C ILE A 81 9.84 -16.73 1.40
N PRO A 82 10.56 -17.28 0.39
CA PRO A 82 10.84 -16.63 -0.89
C PRO A 82 9.54 -16.41 -1.69
N LEU A 83 9.49 -15.39 -2.53
CA LEU A 83 8.36 -15.18 -3.43
C LEU A 83 8.43 -16.18 -4.59
N ASN A 84 7.27 -16.68 -5.04
CA ASN A 84 7.18 -17.50 -6.24
C ASN A 84 7.22 -16.61 -7.50
N VAL A 85 8.44 -16.31 -7.97
CA VAL A 85 8.66 -15.42 -9.12
C VAL A 85 7.99 -15.95 -10.40
N GLU A 86 8.03 -17.25 -10.67
CA GLU A 86 7.40 -17.86 -11.85
C GLU A 86 5.89 -17.63 -11.85
N LYS A 87 5.25 -17.85 -10.69
CA LYS A 87 3.81 -17.59 -10.52
C LYS A 87 3.52 -16.11 -10.70
N ILE A 88 4.29 -15.21 -10.10
CA ILE A 88 4.12 -13.75 -10.24
C ILE A 88 4.23 -13.35 -11.71
N VAL A 89 5.24 -13.82 -12.44
CA VAL A 89 5.41 -13.53 -13.87
C VAL A 89 4.22 -14.04 -14.70
N SER A 90 3.69 -15.23 -14.39
CA SER A 90 2.51 -15.78 -15.10
C SER A 90 1.24 -14.92 -14.96
N LEU A 91 1.16 -14.10 -13.91
CA LEU A 91 0.03 -13.19 -13.70
C LEU A 91 0.16 -11.90 -14.51
N ASN A 92 1.28 -11.68 -15.20
CA ASN A 92 1.55 -10.48 -15.99
C ASN A 92 1.19 -9.17 -15.24
N PRO A 93 1.74 -8.92 -14.03
CA PRO A 93 1.43 -7.72 -13.27
C PRO A 93 2.15 -6.50 -13.84
N ASP A 94 1.53 -5.34 -13.71
CA ASP A 94 2.18 -4.06 -13.96
C ASP A 94 3.17 -3.71 -12.84
N ILE A 95 2.86 -4.14 -11.61
CA ILE A 95 3.68 -3.89 -10.43
C ILE A 95 3.47 -4.94 -9.33
N VAL A 96 4.53 -5.18 -8.56
CA VAL A 96 4.47 -5.92 -7.29
C VAL A 96 4.69 -4.96 -6.13
N LEU A 97 3.75 -4.91 -5.20
CA LEU A 97 3.86 -4.13 -3.96
C LEU A 97 4.48 -5.01 -2.87
N LEU A 98 5.61 -4.57 -2.33
CA LEU A 98 6.43 -5.29 -1.36
C LEU A 98 6.45 -4.54 -0.02
N THR A 99 6.75 -5.26 1.06
CA THR A 99 7.15 -4.64 2.32
C THR A 99 8.67 -4.55 2.44
N GLY A 100 9.20 -3.55 3.15
CA GLY A 100 10.64 -3.44 3.40
C GLY A 100 11.16 -4.48 4.41
N GLY A 101 12.44 -4.39 4.74
CA GLY A 101 13.11 -5.31 5.65
C GLY A 101 13.32 -6.68 5.01
N PHE A 102 12.52 -7.67 5.39
CA PHE A 102 12.79 -9.05 4.98
C PHE A 102 12.62 -9.26 3.48
N GLN A 103 11.66 -8.60 2.79
CA GLN A 103 11.42 -8.82 1.35
C GLN A 103 12.34 -8.02 0.42
N GLU A 104 13.27 -7.20 0.94
CA GLU A 104 14.16 -6.38 0.09
C GLU A 104 14.98 -7.24 -0.89
N GLY A 105 15.40 -8.43 -0.47
CA GLY A 105 16.13 -9.37 -1.34
C GLY A 105 15.33 -9.87 -2.55
N GLU A 106 13.99 -9.81 -2.49
CA GLU A 106 13.10 -10.28 -3.57
C GLU A 106 13.01 -9.29 -4.73
N ILE A 107 13.31 -8.01 -4.49
CA ILE A 107 13.34 -6.94 -5.50
C ILE A 107 14.18 -7.36 -6.70
N SER A 108 15.44 -7.71 -6.44
CA SER A 108 16.41 -8.06 -7.50
C SER A 108 16.00 -9.31 -8.28
N LYS A 109 15.19 -10.19 -7.68
CA LYS A 109 14.68 -11.39 -8.36
C LYS A 109 13.58 -11.02 -9.33
N LEU A 110 12.65 -10.16 -8.92
CA LEU A 110 11.54 -9.69 -9.75
C LEU A 110 12.02 -8.80 -10.91
N GLU A 111 12.94 -7.87 -10.64
CA GLU A 111 13.48 -6.94 -11.64
C GLU A 111 14.23 -7.65 -12.77
N LYS A 112 14.88 -8.79 -12.49
CA LYS A 112 15.53 -9.64 -13.52
C LYS A 112 14.55 -10.15 -14.59
N PHE A 113 13.26 -10.25 -14.26
CA PHE A 113 12.20 -10.63 -15.19
C PHE A 113 11.42 -9.42 -15.71
N GLY A 114 11.93 -8.20 -15.53
CA GLY A 114 11.28 -6.97 -15.99
C GLY A 114 10.05 -6.57 -15.18
N ILE A 115 9.85 -7.16 -14.00
CA ILE A 115 8.72 -6.84 -13.13
C ILE A 115 9.06 -5.62 -12.27
N LYS A 116 8.23 -4.58 -12.39
CA LYS A 116 8.35 -3.37 -11.57
C LYS A 116 7.97 -3.68 -10.12
N THR A 117 8.68 -3.08 -9.17
CA THR A 117 8.41 -3.23 -7.75
C THR A 117 8.25 -1.87 -7.08
N PHE A 118 7.41 -1.79 -6.05
CA PHE A 118 7.32 -0.63 -5.16
C PHE A 118 7.33 -1.09 -3.71
N VAL A 119 8.21 -0.54 -2.90
CA VAL A 119 8.39 -0.96 -1.50
C VAL A 119 7.77 0.04 -0.55
N LEU A 120 6.96 -0.46 0.37
CA LEU A 120 6.35 0.30 1.46
C LEU A 120 6.87 -0.26 2.79
N ASN A 121 7.36 0.61 3.65
CA ASN A 121 8.05 0.26 4.88
C ASN A 121 7.82 1.30 5.98
N ALA A 122 6.58 1.77 6.13
CA ALA A 122 6.22 2.65 7.23
C ALA A 122 6.59 2.07 8.60
N THR A 123 7.43 2.81 9.32
CA THR A 123 7.81 2.54 10.71
C THR A 123 7.04 3.42 11.68
N THR A 124 6.60 4.61 11.26
CA THR A 124 5.79 5.55 12.06
C THR A 124 4.37 5.70 11.53
N LEU A 125 3.45 6.26 12.32
CA LEU A 125 2.08 6.56 11.86
C LEU A 125 2.07 7.61 10.74
N ASN A 126 2.98 8.57 10.77
CA ASN A 126 3.08 9.58 9.70
C ASN A 126 3.52 8.94 8.38
N GLU A 127 4.50 8.04 8.43
CA GLU A 127 4.91 7.25 7.27
C GLU A 127 3.75 6.36 6.79
N MET A 128 3.00 5.73 7.69
CA MET A 128 1.83 4.93 7.31
C MET A 128 0.77 5.77 6.57
N PHE A 129 0.51 7.00 6.99
CA PHE A 129 -0.40 7.91 6.29
C PHE A 129 0.15 8.34 4.92
N ARG A 130 1.46 8.55 4.81
CA ARG A 130 2.14 8.82 3.54
C ARG A 130 2.02 7.62 2.61
N ASP A 131 2.30 6.42 3.08
CA ASP A 131 2.24 5.16 2.33
C ASP A 131 0.85 4.91 1.77
N LEU A 132 -0.18 5.09 2.60
CA LEU A 132 -1.58 5.07 2.15
C LEU A 132 -1.83 6.07 0.99
N SER A 133 -1.25 7.27 1.07
CA SER A 133 -1.37 8.27 0.00
C SER A 133 -0.63 7.82 -1.27
N LEU A 134 0.58 7.25 -1.14
CA LEU A 134 1.35 6.70 -2.26
C LEU A 134 0.60 5.56 -2.95
N ILE A 135 0.03 4.61 -2.19
CA ILE A 135 -0.84 3.56 -2.72
C ILE A 135 -2.02 4.20 -3.46
N GLY A 136 -2.64 5.24 -2.90
CA GLY A 136 -3.68 6.02 -3.57
C GLY A 136 -3.27 6.55 -4.94
N VAL A 137 -2.09 7.15 -5.04
CA VAL A 137 -1.55 7.66 -6.32
C VAL A 137 -1.30 6.52 -7.31
N ILE A 138 -0.68 5.42 -6.87
CA ILE A 138 -0.42 4.23 -7.71
C ILE A 138 -1.72 3.67 -8.29
N LEU A 139 -2.80 3.68 -7.51
CA LEU A 139 -4.10 3.10 -7.88
C LEU A 139 -5.03 4.06 -8.64
N GLY A 140 -4.65 5.33 -8.82
CA GLY A 140 -5.55 6.36 -9.36
C GLY A 140 -6.67 6.75 -8.39
N LYS A 141 -6.45 6.57 -7.07
CA LYS A 141 -7.39 6.86 -5.97
C LYS A 141 -6.89 7.96 -5.03
N ASP A 142 -6.07 8.89 -5.52
CA ASP A 142 -5.37 9.91 -4.73
C ASP A 142 -6.30 10.63 -3.73
N ARG A 143 -7.39 11.23 -4.20
CA ARG A 143 -8.35 11.92 -3.33
C ARG A 143 -8.93 11.02 -2.24
N THR A 144 -9.36 9.80 -2.59
CA THR A 144 -9.90 8.83 -1.63
C THR A 144 -8.86 8.47 -0.57
N ALA A 145 -7.61 8.29 -0.97
CA ALA A 145 -6.52 7.98 -0.06
C ALA A 145 -6.17 9.13 0.87
N GLN A 146 -6.09 10.36 0.35
CA GLN A 146 -5.88 11.56 1.15
C GLN A 146 -7.00 11.75 2.18
N ASP A 147 -8.26 11.63 1.77
CA ASP A 147 -9.41 11.74 2.66
C ASP A 147 -9.37 10.65 3.75
N TYR A 148 -9.00 9.41 3.40
CA TYR A 148 -8.89 8.32 4.36
C TYR A 148 -7.72 8.53 5.33
N ALA A 149 -6.56 8.97 4.85
CA ALA A 149 -5.39 9.30 5.68
C ALA A 149 -5.70 10.43 6.67
N GLN A 150 -6.41 11.47 6.22
CA GLN A 150 -6.85 12.57 7.09
C GLN A 150 -7.82 12.09 8.17
N LYS A 151 -8.79 11.23 7.81
CA LYS A 151 -9.72 10.63 8.79
C LYS A 151 -8.98 9.82 9.85
N LEU A 152 -8.02 8.99 9.45
CA LEU A 152 -7.22 8.21 10.39
C LEU A 152 -6.37 9.10 11.29
N ARG A 153 -5.69 10.11 10.73
CA ARG A 153 -4.91 11.09 11.50
C ARG A 153 -5.79 11.84 12.52
N ALA A 154 -6.96 12.31 12.10
CA ALA A 154 -7.91 12.97 12.99
C ALA A 154 -8.36 12.06 14.13
N ARG A 155 -8.62 10.78 13.85
CA ARG A 155 -8.98 9.79 14.87
C ARG A 155 -7.86 9.60 15.90
N VAL A 156 -6.61 9.42 15.46
CA VAL A 156 -5.46 9.30 16.36
C VAL A 156 -5.31 10.54 17.24
N LEU A 157 -5.41 11.74 16.64
CA LEU A 157 -5.30 12.99 17.39
C LEU A 157 -6.44 13.18 18.41
N ASN A 158 -7.66 12.72 18.09
CA ASN A 158 -8.76 12.76 19.05
C ASN A 158 -8.52 11.83 20.25
N ILE A 159 -7.97 10.64 20.01
CA ILE A 159 -7.57 9.71 21.07
C ILE A 159 -6.49 10.36 21.94
N ALA A 160 -5.46 10.95 21.32
CA ALA A 160 -4.38 11.65 22.02
C ALA A 160 -4.86 12.83 22.88
N LYS A 161 -5.79 13.64 22.37
CA LYS A 161 -6.39 14.74 23.14
C LYS A 161 -7.14 14.23 24.37
N ASN A 162 -7.87 13.13 24.22
CA ASN A 162 -8.63 12.54 25.32
C ASN A 162 -7.73 11.88 26.37
N SER A 163 -6.65 11.21 25.96
CA SER A 163 -5.72 10.56 26.88
C SER A 163 -4.80 11.56 27.59
N PHE A 164 -4.55 12.72 27.00
CA PHE A 164 -3.72 13.77 27.59
C PHE A 164 -4.26 14.29 28.93
N THR A 165 -5.58 14.22 29.16
CA THR A 165 -6.22 14.70 30.40
C THR A 165 -6.11 13.72 31.56
N TRP A 166 -5.51 12.54 31.35
CA TRP A 166 -5.42 11.50 32.36
C TRP A 166 -4.28 11.80 33.35
N ASN A 167 -4.60 11.74 34.65
CA ASN A 167 -3.61 11.90 35.72
C ASN A 167 -2.75 10.65 35.90
N GLU A 168 -3.31 9.47 35.63
CA GLU A 168 -2.61 8.18 35.73
C GLU A 168 -2.37 7.62 34.34
N LYS A 169 -1.10 7.32 34.03
CA LYS A 169 -0.69 6.72 32.75
C LYS A 169 -0.25 5.28 32.98
N PRO A 170 -1.03 4.27 32.55
CA PRO A 170 -0.67 2.87 32.74
C PRO A 170 0.57 2.53 31.92
N ARG A 171 1.46 1.69 32.43
CA ARG A 171 2.55 1.15 31.61
C ARG A 171 2.00 0.04 30.71
N VAL A 172 2.18 0.16 29.40
CA VAL A 172 1.68 -0.81 28.43
C VAL A 172 2.83 -1.45 27.65
N ILE A 173 2.72 -2.77 27.40
CA ILE A 173 3.60 -3.49 26.48
C ILE A 173 2.73 -4.21 25.45
N TYR A 174 3.06 -4.04 24.16
CA TYR A 174 2.47 -4.84 23.09
C TYR A 174 3.21 -6.16 22.95
N LEU A 175 2.46 -7.26 22.86
CA LEU A 175 3.02 -8.59 22.61
C LEU A 175 2.30 -9.21 21.43
N SER A 176 3.05 -9.57 20.39
CA SER A 176 2.60 -10.42 19.30
C SER A 176 3.27 -11.78 19.42
N ALA A 177 2.51 -12.87 19.35
CA ALA A 177 3.06 -14.23 19.41
C ALA A 177 2.58 -15.01 18.20
N TYR A 178 3.50 -15.74 17.57
CA TYR A 178 3.15 -16.73 16.55
C TYR A 178 3.37 -18.13 17.11
N GLY A 179 2.29 -18.85 17.42
CA GLY A 179 2.33 -20.24 17.91
C GLY A 179 2.79 -20.42 19.36
N SER A 180 3.92 -19.83 19.79
CA SER A 180 4.51 -20.08 21.11
C SER A 180 5.10 -18.83 21.79
N VAL A 181 5.31 -18.92 23.11
CA VAL A 181 5.85 -17.84 23.96
C VAL A 181 7.30 -17.50 23.59
N SER A 182 8.09 -18.46 23.11
CA SER A 182 9.47 -18.22 22.64
C SER A 182 9.54 -17.43 21.33
N GLN A 183 8.41 -17.26 20.65
CA GLN A 183 8.26 -16.49 19.41
C GLN A 183 7.47 -15.20 19.65
N MET A 184 7.53 -14.66 20.87
CA MET A 184 6.94 -13.35 21.18
C MET A 184 7.81 -12.21 20.66
N TRP A 185 7.13 -11.23 20.07
CA TRP A 185 7.69 -9.99 19.58
C TRP A 185 7.00 -8.83 20.30
N THR A 186 7.76 -7.77 20.53
CA THR A 186 7.24 -6.48 20.99
C THR A 186 7.73 -5.38 20.06
N CYS A 187 7.14 -4.19 20.17
CA CYS A 187 7.57 -3.03 19.42
C CYS A 187 8.48 -2.15 20.29
N GLY A 188 9.59 -1.69 19.71
CA GLY A 188 10.46 -0.69 20.34
C GLY A 188 9.94 0.73 20.18
N THR A 189 10.62 1.68 20.83
CA THR A 189 10.39 3.12 20.62
C THR A 189 10.60 3.49 19.14
N GLY A 190 9.73 4.35 18.62
CA GLY A 190 9.75 4.78 17.21
C GLY A 190 8.91 3.93 16.27
N ALA A 191 8.41 2.76 16.69
CA ALA A 191 7.44 2.00 15.93
C ALA A 191 6.02 2.58 16.06
N TYR A 192 5.22 2.52 15.00
CA TYR A 192 3.84 3.02 14.98
C TYR A 192 2.97 2.38 16.07
N LEU A 193 3.23 1.12 16.45
CA LEU A 193 2.55 0.46 17.58
C LEU A 193 2.87 1.13 18.93
N ASN A 194 4.13 1.51 19.13
CA ASN A 194 4.55 2.26 20.32
C ASN A 194 3.98 3.68 20.29
N GLU A 195 3.90 4.33 19.13
CA GLU A 195 3.23 5.62 18.97
C GLU A 195 1.74 5.53 19.33
N LEU A 196 1.05 4.47 18.89
CA LEU A 196 -0.36 4.25 19.25
C LEU A 196 -0.55 4.06 20.75
N ILE A 197 0.33 3.33 21.42
CA ILE A 197 0.33 3.20 22.89
C ILE A 197 0.48 4.58 23.54
N ALA A 198 1.48 5.35 23.11
CA ALA A 198 1.75 6.68 23.66
C ALA A 198 0.58 7.65 23.42
N TYR A 199 0.00 7.65 22.21
CA TYR A 199 -1.20 8.44 21.90
C TYR A 199 -2.42 7.98 22.69
N ALA A 200 -2.50 6.70 23.08
CA ALA A 200 -3.56 6.21 23.96
C ALA A 200 -3.32 6.49 25.46
N GLY A 201 -2.20 7.14 25.83
CA GLY A 201 -1.88 7.52 27.20
C GLY A 201 -1.09 6.48 28.00
N GLY A 202 -0.56 5.46 27.32
CA GLY A 202 0.30 4.43 27.92
C GLY A 202 1.80 4.75 27.86
#